data_AF-A0A499SIQ0-F1
#
_entry.id   AF-A0A499SIQ0-F1
#
_cell.length_a   1.000
_cell.length_b   1.000
_cell.length_c   1.000
_cell.angle_alpha   90.00
_cell.angle_beta   90.00
_cell.angle_gamma   90.00
#
_symmetry.space_group_name_H-M   'P 1'
#
loop_
_entity.id
_entity.type
_entity.pdbx_description
1 polymer ?
#
loop_
_entity_poly.entity_id
_entity_poly.type
_entity_poly.pdbx_seq_one_letter_code
_entity_poly.pdbx_strand_id
1 'polypeptide(L)' 'GLAFRVPTLDVSVVDLVVRTEKPATYQQIKDVVKKASQGEYKGIVDYTEDSVVSTDFIGH' A
#
# COMPACT_ATOMS: atom_id res chain seq x y z
N GLY A 1 -13.46 8.80 4.48
CA GLY A 1 -12.19 9.02 3.76
C GLY A 1 -12.00 10.49 3.53
N LEU A 2 -10.75 10.94 3.50
CA LEU A 2 -10.35 12.31 3.14
C LEU A 2 -9.50 12.21 1.87
N ALA A 3 -9.69 13.13 0.92
CA ALA A 3 -8.89 13.19 -0.30
C ALA A 3 -8.24 14.57 -0.37
N PHE A 4 -6.91 14.60 -0.40
CA PHE A 4 -6.12 15.82 -0.54
C PHE A 4 -5.49 15.83 -1.93
N ARG A 5 -5.73 16.89 -2.70
CA ARG A 5 -5.05 17.11 -3.98
C ARG A 5 -3.78 17.89 -3.72
N VAL A 6 -2.65 17.32 -4.09
CA VAL A 6 -1.32 17.92 -4.04
C VAL A 6 -0.81 18.08 -5.48
N PRO A 7 0.06 19.06 -5.77
CA PRO A 7 0.57 19.29 -7.13
C PRO A 7 1.61 18.21 -7.51
N THR A 8 1.14 16.99 -7.76
CA THR A 8 1.92 15.86 -8.29
C THR A 8 1.44 15.54 -9.71
N LEU A 9 2.38 15.23 -10.61
CA LEU A 9 2.11 15.03 -12.05
C LEU A 9 1.21 13.81 -12.32
N ASP A 10 1.44 12.71 -11.61
CA ASP A 10 0.65 11.48 -11.65
C ASP A 10 0.95 10.69 -10.35
N VAL A 11 0.15 9.66 -10.05
CA VAL A 11 0.16 8.83 -8.82
C VAL A 11 -0.60 9.44 -7.63
N SER A 12 -1.40 8.60 -6.96
CA SER A 12 -2.20 8.93 -5.77
C SER A 12 -1.85 8.00 -4.60
N VAL A 13 -1.97 8.49 -3.37
CA VAL A 13 -1.73 7.72 -2.14
C VAL A 13 -3.04 7.54 -1.37
N VAL A 14 -3.26 6.32 -0.89
CA VAL A 14 -4.35 5.99 0.04
C VAL A 14 -3.77 5.77 1.44
N ASP A 15 -4.20 6.58 2.40
CA ASP A 15 -3.92 6.37 3.82
C ASP A 15 -5.14 5.72 4.50
N LEU A 16 -4.96 4.50 5.02
CA LEU A 16 -6.02 3.66 5.57
C LEU A 16 -5.77 3.38 7.06
N VAL A 17 -6.58 3.98 7.92
CA VAL A 17 -6.63 3.70 9.35
C VAL A 17 -7.90 2.92 9.68
N VAL A 18 -7.75 1.68 10.17
CA VAL A 18 -8.88 0.80 10.53
C VAL A 18 -8.70 0.22 11.93
N ARG A 19 -9.81 -0.03 12.62
CA ARG A 19 -9.83 -0.80 13.86
C ARG A 19 -10.05 -2.27 13.52
N THR A 20 -9.09 -3.11 13.84
CA THR A 20 -9.20 -4.56 13.66
C THR A 20 -9.96 -5.17 14.83
N GLU A 21 -10.88 -6.11 14.56
CA GLU A 21 -11.61 -6.83 15.61
C GLU A 21 -10.69 -7.70 16.46
N LYS A 22 -9.63 -8.25 15.84
CA LYS A 22 -8.59 -9.03 16.50
C LYS A 22 -7.33 -8.18 16.68
N PRO A 23 -6.61 -8.32 17.81
CA PRO A 23 -5.31 -7.67 17.95
C PRO A 23 -4.36 -8.23 16.90
N ALA A 24 -3.81 -7.34 16.08
CA ALA A 24 -2.82 -7.65 15.07
C ALA A 24 -1.58 -6.80 15.31
N THR A 25 -0.40 -7.39 15.18
CA THR A 25 0.86 -6.63 15.21
C THR A 25 1.20 -6.11 13.83
N TYR A 26 1.99 -5.03 13.78
CA TYR A 26 2.48 -4.46 12.52
C TYR A 26 3.16 -5.51 11.63
N GLN A 27 3.94 -6.42 12.24
CA GLN A 27 4.61 -7.49 11.54
C GLN A 27 3.63 -8.46 10.87
N GLN A 28 2.57 -8.87 11.61
CA GLN A 28 1.54 -9.76 11.07
C GLN A 28 0.80 -9.13 9.88
N ILE A 29 0.51 -7.83 9.94
CA ILE A 29 -0.15 -7.12 8.84
C ILE A 29 0.75 -7.10 7.61
N LYS A 30 2.02 -6.72 7.77
CA LYS A 30 3.00 -6.73 6.67
C LYS A 30 3.12 -8.11 6.02
N ASP A 31 3.26 -9.16 6.83
CA ASP A 31 3.44 -10.52 6.33
C ASP A 31 2.22 -11.00 5.54
N VAL A 32 1.01 -10.64 5.98
CA VAL A 32 -0.24 -10.96 5.26
C VAL A 32 -0.30 -10.20 3.94
N VAL A 33 -0.01 -8.90 3.92
CA VAL A 33 -0.02 -8.08 2.70
C VAL A 33 1.02 -8.58 1.70
N LYS A 34 2.22 -8.92 2.15
CA LYS A 34 3.30 -9.48 1.32
C LYS A 34 2.95 -10.85 0.74
N LYS A 35 2.27 -11.70 1.51
CA LYS A 35 1.76 -12.99 1.00
C LYS A 35 0.63 -12.80 0.01
N ALA A 36 -0.27 -11.86 0.27
CA ALA A 36 -1.39 -11.55 -0.61
C ALA A 36 -0.89 -11.00 -1.96
N SER A 37 0.10 -10.10 -1.97
CA SER A 37 0.70 -9.56 -3.20
C SER A 37 1.40 -10.62 -4.04
N GLN A 38 2.06 -11.60 -3.40
CA GLN A 38 2.74 -12.68 -4.11
C GLN A 38 1.82 -13.85 -4.51
N GLY A 39 0.63 -13.92 -3.91
CA GLY A 39 -0.35 -14.99 -4.08
C GLY A 39 -1.54 -14.56 -4.93
N GLU A 40 -2.70 -14.47 -4.30
CA GLU A 40 -3.99 -14.23 -4.97
C GLU A 40 -4.07 -12.88 -5.72
N TYR A 41 -3.30 -11.89 -5.29
CA TYR A 41 -3.30 -10.55 -5.88
C TYR A 41 -2.07 -10.28 -6.75
N LYS A 42 -1.35 -11.32 -7.16
CA LYS A 42 -0.17 -11.19 -8.00
C LYS A 42 -0.51 -10.53 -9.33
N GLY A 43 0.14 -9.40 -9.63
CA GLY A 43 -0.11 -8.56 -10.80
C GLY A 43 -1.24 -7.53 -10.61
N ILE A 44 -1.84 -7.45 -9.43
CA ILE A 44 -2.82 -6.42 -9.05
C ILE A 44 -2.30 -5.59 -7.87
N VAL A 45 -1.71 -6.25 -6.87
CA VAL A 45 -1.14 -5.60 -5.69
C VAL A 45 0.35 -5.92 -5.64
N ASP A 46 1.19 -4.89 -5.72
CA ASP A 46 2.62 -4.98 -5.48
C ASP A 46 2.98 -4.50 -4.06
N TYR A 47 4.04 -5.07 -3.50
CA TYR A 47 4.53 -4.73 -2.17
C TYR A 47 6.03 -4.45 -2.23
N THR A 48 6.44 -3.26 -1.78
CA THR A 48 7.85 -2.85 -1.66
C THR A 48 8.17 -2.41 -0.24
N GLU A 49 9.38 -2.73 0.22
CA GLU A 49 9.97 -2.23 1.48
C GLU A 49 11.02 -1.14 1.22
N ASP A 50 11.23 -0.78 -0.04
CA ASP A 50 12.21 0.23 -0.43
C ASP A 50 11.68 1.63 -0.15
N SER A 51 12.59 2.55 0.15
CA SER A 51 12.28 3.97 0.32
C SER A 51 12.02 4.62 -1.05
N VAL A 52 10.82 4.42 -1.57
CA VAL A 52 10.36 4.93 -2.87
C VAL A 52 9.57 6.23 -2.74
N VAL A 53 9.58 7.03 -3.79
CA VAL A 53 8.81 8.28 -3.92
C VAL A 53 7.75 8.15 -5.02
N SER A 54 6.78 9.07 -5.05
CA SER A 54 5.64 8.98 -5.99
C SER A 54 6.06 8.92 -7.47
N THR A 55 7.20 9.50 -7.84
CA THR A 55 7.73 9.44 -9.21
C THR A 55 8.17 8.04 -9.63
N ASP A 56 8.50 7.16 -8.69
CA ASP A 56 8.96 5.79 -8.96
C ASP A 56 7.82 4.87 -9.41
N PHE A 57 6.57 5.32 -9.25
CA PHE A 57 5.36 4.59 -9.65
C PHE A 57 4.73 5.13 -10.93
N ILE A 58 5.34 6.11 -11.61
CA ILE A 58 4.83 6.64 -12.87
C ILE A 58 5.02 5.58 -13.98
N GLY A 59 3.93 5.03 -14.49
CA GLY A 59 3.94 4.04 -15.58
C GLY A 59 4.00 2.57 -15.14
N HIS A 60 3.76 2.30 -13.86
CA HIS A 60 3.73 0.96 -13.26
C HIS A 60 2.38 0.24 -13.41
#